data_AF-A0A9P9QK07-F1
#
_entry.id   AF-A0A9P9QK07-F1
#
_cell.length_a   1.000
_cell.length_b   1.000
_cell.length_c   1.000
_cell.angle_alpha   90.00
_cell.angle_beta   90.00
_cell.angle_gamma   90.00
#
_symmetry.space_group_name_H-M   'P 1'
#
loop_
_entity.id
_entity.type
_entity.pdbx_description
1 polymer ?
#
loop_
_entity_poly.entity_id
_entity_poly.type
_entity_poly.pdbx_seq_one_letter_code
_entity_poly.pdbx_strand_id
1 'polypeptide(L)'
;MTNRIIRVLLYIVLILALSYIIYHRLIFPSSSQQYVQPSTDDTISQSSNKPSPQDIAASMNTFWDDWDEDHCKNICEASWTACRLRQCHGVPGVRTPDEL
;
A
#
# COMPACT_ATOMS: atom_id res chain seq x y z
N MET A 1 17.47 -14.33 -46.55
CA MET A 1 17.68 -15.02 -45.25
C MET A 1 17.84 -14.05 -44.09
N THR A 2 18.57 -12.94 -44.27
CA THR A 2 18.80 -11.87 -43.27
C THR A 2 17.54 -11.33 -42.59
N ASN A 3 16.46 -11.04 -43.33
CA ASN A 3 15.20 -10.54 -42.73
C ASN A 3 14.50 -11.52 -41.78
N ARG A 4 14.72 -12.83 -41.94
CA ARG A 4 14.14 -13.83 -41.02
C ARG A 4 14.93 -13.88 -39.71
N ILE A 5 16.26 -13.80 -39.81
CA ILE A 5 17.16 -13.80 -38.65
C ILE A 5 16.95 -12.54 -37.81
N ILE A 6 16.84 -11.37 -38.44
CA ILE A 6 16.59 -10.09 -37.74
C ILE A 6 15.26 -10.13 -36.97
N ARG A 7 14.20 -10.67 -37.57
CA ARG A 7 12.90 -10.81 -36.90
C ARG A 7 12.99 -11.74 -35.69
N VAL A 8 13.67 -12.88 -35.82
CA VAL A 8 13.85 -13.83 -34.71
C VAL A 8 14.62 -13.18 -33.56
N LEU A 9 15.69 -12.44 -33.85
CA LEU A 9 16.45 -11.72 -32.83
C LEU A 9 15.61 -10.65 -32.12
N LEU A 10 14.79 -9.91 -32.87
CA LEU A 10 13.86 -8.93 -32.29
C LEU A 10 12.87 -9.57 -31.32
N TYR A 11 12.30 -10.72 -31.67
CA TYR A 11 11.38 -11.43 -30.78
C TYR A 11 12.07 -11.91 -29.50
N ILE A 12 13.30 -12.42 -29.59
CA ILE A 12 14.06 -12.87 -28.42
C ILE A 12 14.33 -11.69 -27.48
N VAL A 13 14.78 -10.55 -28.01
CA VAL A 13 15.03 -9.34 -27.20
C VAL A 13 13.74 -8.84 -26.55
N LEU A 14 12.63 -8.84 -27.29
CA LEU A 14 11.32 -8.42 -26.77
C LEU A 14 10.87 -9.33 -25.61
N ILE A 15 10.99 -10.64 -25.76
CA ILE A 15 10.59 -11.61 -24.72
C ILE A 15 11.45 -11.42 -23.47
N LEU A 16 12.76 -11.25 -23.62
CA LEU A 16 13.66 -11.00 -22.50
C LEU A 16 13.31 -9.69 -21.79
N ALA A 17 13.06 -8.60 -22.52
CA ALA A 17 12.65 -7.33 -21.94
C ALA A 17 11.32 -7.41 -21.19
N LEU A 18 10.32 -8.08 -21.75
CA LEU A 18 9.03 -8.28 -21.09
C LEU A 18 9.16 -9.13 -19.83
N SER A 19 9.94 -10.22 -19.90
CA SER A 19 10.20 -11.06 -18.73
C SER A 19 10.93 -10.29 -17.63
N TYR A 20 11.87 -9.42 -17.98
CA TYR A 20 12.59 -8.54 -17.05
C TYR A 20 11.65 -7.53 -16.38
N ILE A 21 10.75 -6.90 -17.14
CA ILE A 21 9.76 -5.96 -16.61
C ILE A 21 8.80 -6.69 -15.65
N ILE A 22 8.28 -7.85 -16.05
CA ILE A 22 7.37 -8.64 -15.22
C ILE A 22 8.09 -9.09 -13.94
N TYR A 23 9.32 -9.58 -14.06
CA TYR A 23 10.17 -9.93 -12.92
C TYR A 23 10.37 -8.73 -11.98
N HIS A 24 10.72 -7.56 -12.52
CA HIS A 24 10.93 -6.36 -11.72
C HIS A 24 9.64 -5.81 -11.10
N ARG A 25 8.48 -5.96 -11.73
CA ARG A 25 7.18 -5.54 -11.16
C ARG A 25 6.66 -6.51 -10.10
N LEU A 26 6.93 -7.81 -10.27
CA LEU A 26 6.62 -8.83 -9.27
C LEU A 26 7.53 -8.73 -8.05
N ILE A 27 8.79 -8.32 -8.24
CA ILE A 27 9.80 -8.27 -7.16
C ILE A 27 9.93 -6.88 -6.53
N PHE A 28 9.68 -5.83 -7.29
CA PHE A 28 9.59 -4.46 -6.79
C PHE A 28 8.20 -3.93 -7.15
N PRO A 29 7.17 -4.21 -6.33
CA PRO A 29 5.92 -3.49 -6.46
C PRO A 29 6.25 -2.00 -6.23
N SER A 30 6.14 -1.23 -7.30
CA SER A 30 6.36 0.20 -7.24
C SER A 30 5.11 0.83 -6.65
N SER A 31 5.07 0.85 -5.32
CA SER A 31 4.24 1.75 -4.51
C SER A 31 4.59 3.19 -4.90
N SER A 32 3.95 3.65 -5.97
CA SER A 32 4.07 5.02 -6.45
C SER A 32 3.29 5.90 -5.49
N GLN A 33 4.03 6.44 -4.54
CA GLN A 33 3.68 7.50 -3.62
C GLN A 33 2.93 8.64 -4.32
N GLN A 34 1.70 8.92 -3.89
CA GLN A 34 1.25 10.31 -3.78
C GLN A 34 1.40 10.70 -2.31
N TYR A 35 2.55 11.27 -1.99
CA TYR A 35 2.77 12.03 -0.77
C TYR A 35 1.76 13.18 -0.71
N VAL A 36 0.73 13.03 0.10
CA VAL A 36 0.09 14.16 0.77
C VAL A 36 0.74 14.24 2.14
N GLN A 37 1.77 15.06 2.23
CA GLN A 37 2.38 15.46 3.49
C GLN A 37 1.31 16.22 4.29
N PRO A 38 0.85 15.75 5.46
CA PRO A 38 -0.02 16.56 6.30
C PRO A 38 0.84 17.68 6.86
N SER A 39 0.53 18.91 6.45
CA SER A 39 1.08 20.12 7.04
C SER A 39 0.92 20.04 8.56
N THR A 40 2.05 20.13 9.26
CA THR A 40 2.12 20.39 10.69
C THR A 40 1.43 21.72 10.97
N ASP A 41 0.16 21.68 11.34
CA ASP A 41 -0.50 22.80 11.99
C ASP A 41 -0.81 22.38 13.43
N ASP A 42 0.25 22.44 14.24
CA ASP A 42 0.19 22.32 15.69
C ASP A 42 -0.55 23.54 16.25
N THR A 43 -1.88 23.50 16.22
CA THR A 43 -2.70 24.34 17.09
C THR A 43 -3.47 23.45 18.04
N ILE A 44 -2.87 23.30 19.22
CA ILE A 44 -3.43 22.81 20.49
C ILE A 44 -4.91 23.17 20.62
N SER A 45 -5.80 22.16 20.70
CA SER A 45 -6.99 22.22 21.56
C SER A 45 -7.79 20.92 21.57
N GLN A 46 -8.13 20.52 22.80
CA GLN A 46 -9.15 19.54 23.21
C GLN A 46 -8.73 18.07 23.27
N SER A 47 -8.45 17.67 24.50
CA SER A 47 -8.73 16.36 25.10
C SER A 47 -9.39 15.34 24.15
N SER A 48 -8.59 14.46 23.60
CA SER A 48 -9.08 13.17 23.15
C SER A 48 -7.99 12.17 23.52
N ASN A 49 -8.31 11.21 24.38
CA ASN A 49 -7.50 10.03 24.66
C ASN A 49 -7.45 9.16 23.39
N LYS A 50 -7.00 9.74 22.27
CA LYS A 50 -6.84 9.04 21.02
C LYS A 50 -5.40 8.52 21.02
N PRO A 51 -5.21 7.20 21.06
CA PRO A 51 -3.88 6.63 21.00
C PRO A 51 -3.20 7.08 19.70
N SER A 52 -1.90 7.37 19.77
CA SER A 52 -1.12 7.65 18.56
C SER A 52 -1.16 6.43 17.63
N PRO A 53 -0.95 6.59 16.31
CA PRO A 53 -0.85 5.44 15.40
C PRO A 53 0.15 4.40 15.88
N GLN A 54 1.25 4.85 16.49
CA GLN A 54 2.26 3.99 17.08
C GLN A 54 1.74 3.24 18.32
N ASP A 55 0.93 3.87 19.17
CA ASP A 55 0.30 3.20 20.33
C ASP A 55 -0.73 2.16 19.88
N ILE A 56 -1.47 2.43 18.80
CA ILE A 56 -2.40 1.47 18.20
C ILE A 56 -1.64 0.29 17.61
N ALA A 57 -0.57 0.54 16.85
CA ALA A 57 0.30 -0.49 16.30
C ALA A 57 0.90 -1.36 17.43
N ALA A 58 1.43 -0.73 18.49
CA ALA A 58 1.96 -1.43 19.66
C ALA A 58 0.90 -2.30 20.35
N SER A 59 -0.36 -1.85 20.43
CA SER A 59 -1.46 -2.65 20.99
C SER A 59 -1.77 -3.92 20.18
N MET A 60 -1.43 -3.92 18.89
CA MET A 60 -1.57 -5.05 17.98
C MET A 60 -0.26 -5.85 17.84
N ASN A 61 0.75 -5.56 18.67
CA ASN A 61 2.09 -6.15 18.60
C ASN A 61 2.77 -5.91 17.23
N THR A 62 2.51 -4.75 16.63
CA THR A 62 3.10 -4.30 15.35
C THR A 62 3.84 -2.97 15.54
N PHE A 63 4.62 -2.58 14.54
CA PHE A 63 5.34 -1.31 14.51
C PHE A 63 4.85 -0.49 13.31
N TRP A 64 4.43 0.77 13.52
CA TRP A 64 3.84 1.58 12.45
C TRP A 64 4.86 1.99 11.39
N ASP A 65 6.12 2.24 11.79
CA ASP A 65 7.17 2.64 10.85
C ASP A 65 7.82 1.45 10.12
N ASP A 66 7.22 0.26 10.17
CA ASP A 66 7.58 -0.87 9.30
C ASP A 66 6.84 -0.71 7.96
N TRP A 67 7.42 0.07 7.06
CA TRP A 67 6.84 0.46 5.77
C TRP A 67 6.96 -0.63 4.69
N ASP A 68 7.01 -1.90 5.09
CA ASP A 68 6.89 -3.00 4.14
C ASP A 68 5.49 -2.96 3.49
N GLU A 69 5.46 -2.98 2.16
CA GLU A 69 4.23 -2.86 1.37
C GLU A 69 3.26 -3.98 1.72
N ASP A 70 3.77 -5.20 1.92
CA ASP A 70 2.97 -6.35 2.33
C ASP A 70 2.45 -6.19 3.76
N HIS A 71 3.24 -5.61 4.67
CA HIS A 71 2.81 -5.32 6.03
C HIS A 71 1.65 -4.32 6.05
N CYS A 72 1.79 -3.22 5.29
CA CYS A 72 0.76 -2.19 5.15
C CYS A 72 -0.52 -2.75 4.54
N LYS A 73 -0.41 -3.55 3.47
CA LYS A 73 -1.56 -4.20 2.83
C LYS A 73 -2.28 -5.14 3.81
N ASN A 74 -1.54 -5.97 4.52
CA ASN A 74 -2.10 -6.92 5.48
C ASN A 74 -2.79 -6.21 6.66
N ILE A 75 -2.20 -5.13 7.18
CA ILE A 75 -2.84 -4.31 8.23
C ILE A 75 -4.13 -3.68 7.72
N CYS A 76 -4.13 -3.14 6.50
CA CYS A 76 -5.32 -2.54 5.91
C CYS A 76 -6.44 -3.57 5.71
N GLU A 77 -6.13 -4.73 5.13
CA GLU A 77 -7.09 -5.82 4.92
C GLU A 77 -7.63 -6.38 6.24
N ALA A 78 -6.76 -6.56 7.24
CA ALA A 78 -7.14 -7.05 8.56
C ALA A 78 -8.03 -6.04 9.31
N SER A 79 -7.67 -4.75 9.28
CA SER A 79 -8.44 -3.68 9.92
C SER A 79 -9.82 -3.52 9.28
N TRP A 80 -9.87 -3.57 7.95
CA TRP A 80 -11.12 -3.54 7.18
C TRP A 80 -12.02 -4.74 7.52
N THR A 81 -11.46 -5.94 7.53
CA THR A 81 -12.19 -7.17 7.84
C THR A 81 -12.72 -7.16 9.28
N ALA A 82 -11.88 -6.77 10.24
CA ALA A 82 -12.29 -6.61 11.63
C ALA A 82 -13.43 -5.60 11.75
N CYS A 83 -13.37 -4.49 11.01
CA CYS A 83 -14.40 -3.48 11.08
C CYS A 83 -15.72 -3.91 10.45
N ARG A 84 -15.66 -4.64 9.33
CA ARG A 84 -16.83 -5.26 8.71
C ARG A 84 -17.53 -6.23 9.66
N LEU A 85 -16.75 -7.06 10.38
CA LEU A 85 -17.30 -8.02 11.34
C LEU A 85 -17.90 -7.35 12.60
N ARG A 86 -17.30 -6.23 13.05
CA ARG A 86 -17.75 -5.49 14.25
C ARG A 86 -18.69 -4.33 13.95
N GLN A 87 -19.12 -4.16 12.71
CA GLN A 87 -20.07 -3.13 12.27
C GLN A 87 -19.67 -1.71 12.68
N CYS A 88 -18.41 -1.30 12.50
CA CYS A 88 -17.98 0.04 12.91
C CYS A 88 -18.42 1.22 12.01
N HIS A 89 -19.62 1.13 11.43
CA HIS A 89 -20.28 2.21 10.68
C HIS A 89 -20.45 3.50 11.49
N GLY A 90 -20.50 3.41 12.82
CA GLY A 90 -20.60 4.56 13.72
C GLY A 90 -19.28 5.03 14.34
N VAL A 91 -18.15 4.43 13.96
CA VAL A 91 -16.85 4.80 14.52
C VAL A 91 -16.30 5.99 13.74
N PRO A 92 -16.01 7.13 14.40
CA PRO A 92 -15.51 8.32 13.73
C PRO A 92 -14.18 8.04 13.03
N GLY A 93 -14.10 8.35 11.73
CA GLY A 93 -12.90 8.19 10.91
C GLY A 93 -12.81 6.87 10.12
N VAL A 94 -13.79 5.97 10.24
CA VAL A 94 -13.91 4.82 9.35
C VAL A 94 -14.54 5.27 8.03
N ARG A 95 -13.83 5.13 6.91
CA ARG A 95 -14.38 5.41 5.58
C ARG A 95 -15.51 4.43 5.27
N THR A 96 -16.63 4.96 4.82
CA THR A 96 -17.73 4.13 4.33
C THR A 96 -17.42 3.64 2.91
N PRO A 97 -17.97 2.49 2.49
CA PRO A 97 -17.82 2.01 1.11
C PRO A 97 -18.28 3.03 0.05
N ASP A 98 -19.20 3.92 0.42
CA ASP A 98 -19.76 4.95 -0.44
C ASP A 98 -18.80 6.16 -0.63
N GLU A 99 -17.69 6.20 0.11
CA GLU A 99 -16.65 7.25 0.09
C GLU A 99 -15.33 6.81 -0.59
N LEU A 100 -15.29 5.60 -1.16
CA LEU A 100 -14.16 5.10 -1.98
C LEU A 100 -14.39 5.36 -3.47
#